data_AF-A0A7S1G7F9-F1
#
_entry.id   AF-A0A7S1G7F9-F1
#
_cell.length_a   1.000
_cell.length_b   1.000
_cell.length_c   1.000
_cell.angle_alpha   90.00
_cell.angle_beta   90.00
_cell.angle_gamma   90.00
#
_symmetry.space_group_name_H-M   'P 1'
#
loop_
_entity.id
_entity.type
_entity.pdbx_description
1 polymer ?
#
loop_
_entity_poly.entity_id
_entity_poly.type
_entity_poly.pdbx_seq_one_letter_code
_entity_poly.pdbx_strand_id
1 'polypeptide(L)'
;RVVVPCALEAALDALCWYPARFHVDDKLDRTRVVSSITRSTTIVQAVGKSILGLSPRESCFVNHRMRLEDGYAIISRSVHHPRVAVPPGATRATLVVAAWIVMPVSERETAIIYIAAFDPGGVIPM
;
A
#
# COMPACT_ATOMS: atom_id res chain seq x y z
N ARG A 1 8.48 0.06 -14.12
CA ARG A 1 8.80 1.48 -13.81
C ARG A 1 7.80 2.34 -14.56
N VAL A 2 7.22 3.34 -13.90
CA VAL A 2 6.35 4.36 -14.49
C VAL A 2 6.96 5.71 -14.19
N VAL A 3 6.90 6.68 -15.11
CA VAL A 3 7.30 8.07 -14.85
C VAL A 3 6.03 8.90 -14.78
N VAL A 4 5.89 9.70 -13.73
CA VAL A 4 4.74 10.57 -13.50
C VAL A 4 5.17 12.05 -13.55
N PRO A 5 4.34 12.94 -14.11
CA PRO A 5 4.68 14.36 -14.27
C PRO A 5 4.43 15.15 -12.98
N CYS A 6 5.09 14.75 -11.90
CA CYS A 6 5.10 15.51 -10.65
C CYS A 6 6.46 15.43 -9.95
N ALA A 7 6.72 16.40 -9.07
CA ALA A 7 7.88 16.41 -8.21
C ALA A 7 7.86 15.24 -7.20
N LEU A 8 9.06 14.85 -6.75
CA LEU A 8 9.26 13.70 -5.87
C LEU A 8 8.37 13.73 -4.62
N GLU A 9 8.30 14.86 -3.93
CA GLU A 9 7.52 15.01 -2.69
C GLU A 9 6.02 14.84 -2.94
N ALA A 10 5.50 15.38 -4.07
CA ALA A 10 4.10 15.20 -4.43
C ALA A 10 3.76 13.73 -4.72
N ALA A 11 4.67 12.98 -5.37
CA ALA A 11 4.51 11.55 -5.57
C ALA A 11 4.52 10.78 -4.23
N LEU A 12 5.40 11.15 -3.30
CA LEU A 12 5.49 10.52 -1.98
C LEU A 12 4.24 10.77 -1.14
N ASP A 13 3.75 12.00 -1.13
CA ASP A 13 2.53 12.37 -0.43
C ASP A 13 1.35 11.57 -0.98
N ALA A 14 1.19 11.48 -2.30
CA ALA A 14 0.14 10.68 -2.92
C ALA A 14 0.20 9.18 -2.56
N LEU A 15 1.41 8.61 -2.42
CA LEU A 15 1.60 7.22 -2.04
C LEU A 15 1.39 6.97 -0.54
N CYS A 16 1.69 7.95 0.32
CA CYS A 16 1.56 7.85 1.77
C CYS A 16 0.20 8.34 2.30
N TRP A 17 -0.64 8.93 1.46
CA TRP A 17 -1.95 9.48 1.86
C TRP A 17 -3.02 8.40 2.02
N TYR A 18 -2.80 7.47 2.94
CA TYR A 18 -3.69 6.34 3.17
C TYR A 18 -5.15 6.74 3.44
N PRO A 19 -5.48 7.69 4.34
CA PRO A 19 -6.87 7.97 4.69
C PRO A 19 -7.78 8.37 3.54
N ALA A 20 -7.23 8.89 2.44
CA ALA A 20 -8.00 9.29 1.27
C ALA A 20 -7.67 8.47 0.02
N ARG A 21 -6.78 7.49 0.11
CA ARG A 21 -6.31 6.72 -1.04
C ARG A 21 -7.46 6.04 -1.78
N PHE A 22 -8.50 5.61 -1.06
CA PHE A 22 -9.69 5.00 -1.66
C PHE A 22 -10.52 5.94 -2.54
N HIS A 23 -10.35 7.27 -2.43
CA HIS A 23 -11.02 8.23 -3.32
C HIS A 23 -10.41 8.29 -4.72
N VAL A 24 -9.14 7.88 -4.86
CA VAL A 24 -8.37 7.99 -6.11
C VAL A 24 -7.92 6.63 -6.65
N ASP A 25 -8.04 5.56 -5.85
CA ASP A 25 -7.67 4.20 -6.21
C ASP A 25 -8.95 3.37 -6.44
N ASP A 26 -9.21 3.03 -7.70
CA ASP A 26 -10.42 2.31 -8.08
C ASP A 26 -10.48 0.88 -7.52
N LYS A 27 -9.37 0.34 -7.01
CA LYS A 27 -9.28 -1.02 -6.44
C LYS A 27 -9.47 -1.06 -4.93
N LEU A 28 -9.39 0.09 -4.24
CA LEU A 28 -9.53 0.16 -2.79
C LEU A 28 -10.94 0.60 -2.40
N ASP A 29 -11.56 -0.17 -1.52
CA ASP A 29 -12.86 0.15 -0.94
C ASP A 29 -12.67 1.09 0.26
N ARG A 30 -11.72 0.75 1.14
CA ARG A 30 -11.40 1.54 2.31
C ARG A 30 -9.98 1.33 2.78
N THR A 31 -9.47 2.36 3.46
CA THR A 31 -8.13 2.38 4.05
C THR A 31 -8.20 3.10 5.39
N ARG A 32 -7.45 2.62 6.37
CA ARG A 32 -7.38 3.22 7.71
C ARG A 32 -6.00 3.06 8.30
N VAL A 33 -5.44 4.15 8.81
CA VAL A 33 -4.24 4.09 9.67
C VAL A 33 -4.68 3.55 11.04
N VAL A 34 -4.14 2.40 11.42
CA VAL A 34 -4.45 1.72 12.68
C VAL A 34 -3.57 2.25 13.82
N SER A 35 -2.31 2.52 13.52
CA SER A 35 -1.33 3.05 14.47
C SER A 35 -0.15 3.68 13.73
N SER A 36 0.42 4.72 14.30
CA SER A 36 1.73 5.25 13.90
C SER A 36 2.75 4.81 14.95
N ILE A 37 3.71 3.98 14.57
CA ILE A 37 4.78 3.50 15.46
C ILE A 37 5.87 4.56 15.56
N THR A 38 6.24 5.13 14.41
CA THR A 38 7.18 6.26 14.31
C THR A 38 6.68 7.23 13.24
N ARG A 39 7.42 8.33 13.00
CA ARG A 39 7.13 9.27 11.91
C ARG A 39 7.22 8.62 10.52
N SER A 40 7.99 7.54 10.38
CA SER A 40 8.20 6.83 9.12
C SER A 40 7.54 5.45 9.08
N THR A 41 6.95 4.99 10.18
CA THR A 41 6.43 3.62 10.31
C THR A 41 4.98 3.64 10.78
N THR A 42 4.08 3.12 9.96
CA THR A 42 2.64 3.08 10.24
C THR A 42 2.07 1.69 9.99
N ILE A 43 1.06 1.32 10.76
CA ILE A 43 0.24 0.13 10.51
C ILE A 43 -1.04 0.58 9.83
N VAL A 44 -1.35 -0.02 8.70
CA VAL A 44 -2.49 0.31 7.84
C VAL A 44 -3.36 -0.94 7.68
N GLN A 45 -4.66 -0.72 7.73
CA GLN A 45 -5.66 -1.66 7.25
C GLN A 45 -6.16 -1.18 5.89
N ALA A 46 -6.14 -2.05 4.89
CA ALA A 46 -6.75 -1.78 3.59
C ALA A 46 -7.74 -2.90 3.24
N VAL A 47 -8.86 -2.52 2.64
CA VAL A 47 -9.81 -3.45 2.05
C VAL A 47 -9.95 -3.10 0.58
N GLY A 48 -9.67 -4.07 -0.29
CA GLY A 48 -9.89 -3.97 -1.72
C GLY A 48 -11.35 -4.19 -2.08
N LYS A 49 -11.79 -3.70 -3.23
CA LYS A 49 -13.12 -3.96 -3.76
C LYS A 49 -13.25 -5.43 -4.16
N SER A 50 -14.49 -5.93 -4.17
CA SER A 50 -14.82 -7.22 -4.77
C SER A 50 -14.56 -7.17 -6.28
N ILE A 51 -14.02 -8.26 -6.83
CA ILE A 51 -13.75 -8.39 -8.27
C ILE A 51 -14.34 -9.71 -8.73
N LEU A 52 -15.23 -9.66 -9.73
CA LEU A 52 -15.75 -10.82 -10.47
C LEU A 52 -16.23 -11.99 -9.58
N GLY A 53 -17.07 -11.70 -8.59
CA GLY A 53 -17.65 -12.71 -7.70
C GLY A 53 -16.69 -13.23 -6.62
N LEU A 54 -15.47 -12.74 -6.56
CA LEU A 54 -14.53 -13.07 -5.49
C LEU A 54 -14.72 -12.13 -4.29
N SER A 55 -14.68 -12.68 -3.07
CA SER A 55 -14.71 -11.88 -1.84
C SER A 55 -13.69 -10.73 -1.82
N PRO A 56 -14.02 -9.56 -1.24
CA PRO A 56 -13.06 -8.50 -0.97
C PRO A 56 -11.81 -9.03 -0.24
N ARG A 57 -10.64 -8.47 -0.54
CA ARG A 57 -9.41 -8.81 0.19
C ARG A 57 -9.14 -7.75 1.22
N GLU A 58 -8.91 -8.17 2.44
CA GLU A 58 -8.45 -7.31 3.52
C GLU A 58 -7.00 -7.62 3.85
N SER A 59 -6.21 -6.58 4.07
CA SER A 59 -4.81 -6.68 4.46
C SER A 59 -4.53 -5.73 5.61
N CYS A 60 -3.87 -6.25 6.64
CA CYS A 60 -3.25 -5.46 7.69
C CYS A 60 -1.74 -5.53 7.48
N PHE A 61 -1.08 -4.38 7.31
CA PHE A 61 0.33 -4.32 6.98
C PHE A 61 1.01 -3.16 7.69
N VAL A 62 2.30 -3.35 7.99
CA VAL A 62 3.20 -2.26 8.36
C VAL A 62 3.78 -1.65 7.10
N ASN A 63 3.86 -0.32 7.05
CA ASN A 63 4.63 0.43 6.08
C ASN A 63 5.79 1.10 6.78
N HIS A 64 6.95 1.07 6.14
CA HIS A 64 8.13 1.81 6.57
C HIS A 64 8.65 2.64 5.40
N ARG A 65 8.74 3.96 5.59
CA ARG A 65 9.34 4.90 4.65
C ARG A 65 10.81 5.10 4.99
N MET A 66 11.70 4.79 4.07
CA MET A 66 13.13 5.02 4.20
C MET A 66 13.66 5.91 3.08
N ARG A 67 14.64 6.76 3.42
CA ARG A 67 15.40 7.56 2.44
C ARG A 67 16.45 6.64 1.79
N LEU A 68 16.59 6.76 0.48
CA LEU A 68 17.69 6.20 -0.32
C LEU A 68 18.65 7.35 -0.70
N GLU A 69 19.74 7.08 -1.40
CA GLU A 69 20.65 8.13 -1.91
C GLU A 69 19.86 9.16 -2.75
N ASP A 70 19.21 8.69 -3.81
CA ASP A 70 18.52 9.57 -4.76
C ASP A 70 17.01 9.63 -4.59
N GLY A 71 16.40 8.81 -3.73
CA GLY A 71 14.96 8.79 -3.59
C GLY A 71 14.47 8.24 -2.26
N TYR A 72 13.34 7.55 -2.28
CA TYR A 72 12.77 6.90 -1.12
C TYR A 72 12.24 5.52 -1.48
N ALA A 73 12.20 4.64 -0.48
CA ALA A 73 11.44 3.40 -0.54
C ALA A 73 10.35 3.42 0.53
N ILE A 74 9.15 2.98 0.16
CA ILE A 74 8.05 2.68 1.08
C ILE A 74 7.87 1.17 1.03
N ILE A 75 8.31 0.48 2.09
CA ILE A 75 8.30 -0.98 2.17
C ILE A 75 7.13 -1.42 3.03
N SER A 76 6.38 -2.39 2.55
CA SER A 76 5.15 -2.88 3.15
C SER A 76 5.22 -4.38 3.38
N ARG A 77 4.73 -4.86 4.52
CA ARG A 77 4.55 -6.29 4.80
C ARG A 77 3.35 -6.53 5.71
N SER A 78 2.61 -7.61 5.47
CA SER A 78 1.50 -8.00 6.33
C SER A 78 1.95 -8.28 7.76
N VAL A 79 1.14 -7.83 8.71
CA VAL A 79 1.33 -8.04 10.14
C VAL A 79 0.02 -8.47 10.78
N HIS A 80 0.12 -9.18 11.90
CA HIS A 80 -1.03 -9.40 12.77
C HIS A 80 -1.14 -8.25 13.77
N HIS A 81 -2.30 -7.61 13.84
CA HIS A 81 -2.57 -6.54 14.81
C HIS A 81 -3.88 -6.83 15.57
N PRO A 82 -3.90 -6.87 16.92
CA PRO A 82 -5.06 -7.35 17.70
C PRO A 82 -6.34 -6.53 17.49
N ARG A 83 -6.21 -5.23 17.15
CA ARG A 83 -7.35 -4.34 16.83
C ARG A 83 -7.87 -4.43 15.39
N VAL A 84 -7.36 -5.37 14.58
CA VAL A 84 -7.66 -5.46 13.15
C VAL A 84 -8.25 -6.83 12.82
N ALA A 85 -9.57 -6.93 13.03
CA ALA A 85 -10.35 -8.09 12.62
C ALA A 85 -10.60 -8.08 11.10
N VAL A 86 -10.76 -9.28 10.55
CA VAL A 86 -11.20 -9.46 9.16
C VAL A 86 -12.67 -9.04 9.07
N PRO A 87 -13.03 -8.16 8.13
CA PRO A 87 -14.41 -7.74 7.93
C PRO A 87 -15.31 -8.91 7.49
N PRO A 88 -16.59 -8.95 7.87
CA PRO A 88 -17.52 -9.96 7.38
C PRO A 88 -17.53 -10.04 5.84
N GLY A 89 -17.43 -11.25 5.29
CA GLY A 89 -17.43 -11.50 3.84
C GLY A 89 -16.11 -11.21 3.12
N ALA A 90 -15.10 -10.66 3.81
CA ALA A 90 -13.76 -10.46 3.25
C ALA A 90 -12.83 -11.65 3.57
N THR A 91 -11.82 -11.84 2.72
CA THR A 91 -10.72 -12.79 2.94
C THR A 91 -9.47 -12.03 3.36
N ARG A 92 -8.79 -12.50 4.42
CA ARG A 92 -7.47 -11.98 4.81
C ARG A 92 -6.46 -12.37 3.75
N ALA A 93 -5.88 -11.37 3.11
CA ALA A 93 -4.77 -11.56 2.20
C ALA A 93 -3.44 -11.21 2.89
N THR A 94 -2.37 -11.82 2.39
CA THR A 94 -1.02 -11.67 2.93
C THR A 94 -0.13 -10.97 1.92
N LEU A 95 0.24 -9.73 2.23
CA LEU A 95 1.29 -9.01 1.54
C LEU A 95 2.64 -9.54 2.04
N VAL A 96 3.23 -10.48 1.29
CA VAL A 96 4.54 -11.07 1.62
C VAL A 96 5.59 -9.97 1.68
N VAL A 97 5.64 -9.16 0.63
CA VAL A 97 6.36 -7.88 0.59
C VAL A 97 5.76 -7.03 -0.51
N ALA A 98 5.67 -5.73 -0.29
CA ALA A 98 5.60 -4.77 -1.39
C ALA A 98 6.54 -3.61 -1.14
N ALA A 99 6.93 -2.94 -2.21
CA ALA A 99 7.72 -1.72 -2.13
C ALA A 99 7.31 -0.74 -3.22
N TRP A 100 7.20 0.53 -2.86
CA TRP A 100 7.26 1.64 -3.80
C TRP A 100 8.67 2.23 -3.73
N ILE A 101 9.43 2.18 -4.83
CA ILE A 101 10.69 2.90 -4.96
C ILE A 101 10.39 4.14 -5.79
N VAL A 102 10.67 5.31 -5.23
CA VAL A 102 10.30 6.61 -5.77
C VAL A 102 11.57 7.43 -5.93
N MET A 103 11.91 7.80 -7.16
CA MET A 103 13.16 8.48 -7.51
C MET A 103 12.87 9.67 -8.41
N PRO A 104 13.53 10.83 -8.22
CA PRO A 104 13.43 11.95 -9.13
C PRO A 104 14.04 11.58 -10.48
N VAL A 105 13.41 12.06 -11.56
CA VAL A 105 13.98 12.04 -12.91
C VAL A 105 14.40 13.45 -13.30
N SER A 106 13.61 14.44 -12.89
CA SER A 106 13.89 15.86 -12.98
C SER A 106 13.18 16.58 -11.83
N GLU A 107 13.23 17.91 -11.77
CA GLU A 107 12.47 18.69 -10.78
C GLU A 107 10.94 18.51 -10.91
N ARG A 108 10.45 18.05 -12.07
CA ARG A 108 9.02 17.94 -12.39
C ARG A 108 8.57 16.52 -12.72
N GLU A 109 9.46 15.55 -12.68
CA GLU A 109 9.17 14.16 -13.05
C GLU A 109 9.73 13.19 -12.03
N THR A 110 8.95 12.16 -11.72
CA THR A 110 9.29 11.14 -10.74
C THR A 110 9.12 9.76 -11.34
N ALA A 111 10.12 8.90 -11.19
CA ALA A 111 10.04 7.49 -11.47
C ALA A 111 9.51 6.72 -10.27
N ILE A 112 8.49 5.90 -10.50
CA ILE A 112 7.90 5.01 -9.52
C ILE A 112 8.09 3.57 -9.99
N ILE A 113 8.63 2.73 -9.10
CA ILE A 113 8.72 1.29 -9.28
C ILE A 113 7.87 0.66 -8.18
N TYR A 114 6.95 -0.21 -8.58
CA TYR A 114 6.17 -1.01 -7.65
C TYR A 114 6.63 -2.46 -7.71
N ILE A 115 6.94 -3.02 -6.56
CA ILE A 115 7.29 -4.43 -6.36
C ILE A 115 6.20 -4.99 -5.44
N ALA A 116 5.62 -6.13 -5.80
CA ALA A 116 4.64 -6.79 -4.95
C ALA A 116 4.75 -8.31 -5.08
N ALA A 117 4.79 -8.96 -3.92
CA ALA A 117 4.54 -10.38 -3.74
C ALA A 117 3.41 -10.51 -2.73
N PHE A 118 2.34 -11.17 -3.15
CA PHE A 118 1.06 -11.15 -2.46
C PHE A 118 0.38 -12.50 -2.60
N ASP A 119 -0.10 -13.02 -1.48
CA ASP A 119 -1.00 -14.17 -1.43
C ASP A 119 -2.43 -13.63 -1.19
N PRO A 120 -3.35 -13.78 -2.16
CA PRO A 120 -4.72 -13.32 -2.04
C PRO A 120 -5.54 -14.09 -1.01
N GLY A 121 -5.06 -15.26 -0.57
CA GLY A 121 -5.79 -16.21 0.25
C GLY A 121 -7.04 -16.78 -0.43
N GLY A 122 -7.81 -17.51 0.36
CA GLY A 122 -9.07 -18.10 -0.07
C GLY A 122 -8.88 -19.24 -1.08
N VAL A 123 -9.71 -19.26 -2.12
CA VAL A 123 -9.77 -20.34 -3.12
C VAL A 123 -9.12 -19.95 -4.46
N ILE A 124 -8.34 -18.86 -4.51
CA ILE A 124 -7.63 -18.49 -5.75
C ILE A 124 -6.45 -19.45 -5.92
N PRO A 125 -6.34 -20.18 -7.05
CA PRO A 125 -5.16 -20.99 -7.35
C PRO A 125 -3.90 -20.11 -7.46
N MET A 126 -2.77 -20.58 -6.92
CA MET A 126 -1.47 -19.90 -7.02
C MET A 126 -0.71 -20.28 -8.29
#